data_AF-A0A970UQ17-F1
#
_entry.id   AF-A0A970UQ17-F1
#
_cell.length_a   1.000
_cell.length_b   1.000
_cell.length_c   1.000
_cell.angle_alpha   90.00
_cell.angle_beta   90.00
_cell.angle_gamma   90.00
#
_symmetry.space_group_name_H-M   'P 1'
#
loop_
_entity.id
_entity.type
_entity.pdbx_description
1 polymer ?
#
loop_
_entity_poly.entity_id
_entity_poly.type
_entity_poly.pdbx_seq_one_letter_code
_entity_poly.pdbx_strand_id
1 'polypeptide(L)' 'MLSVLIPVRNWPLKDLVESLSLQLEQSGHPYEILIGDDGSDPEHSASNQQLEAIPGVHFFCHNPALGRSANRNFLARQA' A
#
# COMPACT_ATOMS: atom_id res chain seq x y z
N MET A 1 4.97 9.24 14.13
CA MET A 1 4.84 8.91 12.69
C MET A 1 3.80 7.82 12.57
N LEU A 2 2.85 7.94 11.65
CA LEU A 2 1.77 6.96 11.42
C LEU A 2 2.08 6.15 10.17
N SER A 3 2.18 4.83 10.30
CA SER A 3 2.40 3.93 9.17
C SER A 3 1.12 3.14 8.88
N VAL A 4 0.55 3.33 7.69
CA VAL A 4 -0.68 2.65 7.25
C VAL A 4 -0.30 1.48 6.37
N LEU A 5 -0.62 0.26 6.80
CA LEU A 5 -0.24 -0.97 6.10
C LEU A 5 -1.44 -1.52 5.31
N ILE A 6 -1.32 -1.59 3.99
CA ILE A 6 -2.38 -2.04 3.08
C ILE A 6 -1.93 -3.34 2.39
N PRO A 7 -2.22 -4.51 2.97
CA PRO A 7 -2.09 -5.77 2.25
C PRO A 7 -3.21 -5.88 1.22
N VAL A 8 -2.88 -6.13 -0.05
CA VAL A 8 -3.84 -6.15 -1.15
C VAL A 8 -3.64 -7.34 -2.08
N ARG A 9 -4.75 -7.80 -2.69
CA ARG A 9 -4.74 -8.73 -3.82
C ARG A 9 -5.99 -8.50 -4.67
N ASN A 10 -5.81 -8.27 -5.98
CA ASN A 10 -6.86 -8.07 -6.98
C ASN A 10 -7.93 -7.05 -6.56
N TRP A 11 -7.49 -5.92 -6.03
CA TRP A 11 -8.38 -4.85 -5.58
C TRP A 11 -7.83 -3.46 -5.98
N PRO A 12 -8.67 -2.57 -6.53
CA PRO A 12 -8.26 -1.22 -6.89
C PRO A 12 -8.11 -0.35 -5.63
N LEU A 13 -6.94 0.28 -5.45
CA LEU A 13 -6.64 1.06 -4.25
C LEU A 13 -6.76 2.57 -4.40
N LYS A 14 -6.98 3.07 -5.62
CA LYS A 14 -6.90 4.51 -5.92
C LYS A 14 -7.71 5.38 -4.97
N ASP A 15 -9.03 5.18 -4.91
CA ASP A 15 -9.92 6.02 -4.10
C ASP A 15 -9.59 5.94 -2.59
N LEU A 16 -9.16 4.76 -2.12
CA LEU A 16 -8.77 4.55 -0.73
C LEU A 16 -7.49 5.31 -0.39
N VAL A 17 -6.45 5.17 -1.22
CA VAL A 17 -5.13 5.77 -0.96
C VAL A 17 -5.18 7.28 -1.12
N GLU A 18 -5.86 7.80 -2.14
CA GLU A 18 -6.06 9.25 -2.33
C GLU A 18 -6.80 9.86 -1.13
N SER A 19 -7.88 9.22 -0.66
CA SER A 19 -8.64 9.71 0.50
C SER A 19 -7.84 9.64 1.80
N LEU A 20 -7.08 8.56 2.03
CA LEU A 20 -6.24 8.42 3.22
C LEU A 20 -5.09 9.43 3.22
N SER A 21 -4.43 9.65 2.08
CA SER A 21 -3.36 10.64 1.93
C SER A 21 -3.84 12.02 2.34
N LEU A 22 -5.01 12.46 1.83
CA LEU A 22 -5.60 13.75 2.18
C LEU A 22 -5.90 13.87 3.68
N GLN A 23 -6.44 12.82 4.31
CA GLN A 23 -6.73 12.83 5.74
C GLN A 23 -5.46 12.87 6.59
N LEU A 24 -4.42 12.13 6.20
CA LEU A 24 -3.15 12.09 6.90
C LEU A 24 -2.39 13.41 6.78
N GLU A 25 -2.40 14.04 5.60
CA GLU A 25 -1.87 15.40 5.42
C GLU A 25 -2.57 16.41 6.32
N GLN A 26 -3.91 16.39 6.35
CA GLN A 26 -4.69 17.29 7.20
C GLN A 26 -4.48 17.03 8.69
N SER A 27 -4.10 15.81 9.08
CA SER A 27 -3.81 15.48 10.47
C SER A 27 -2.57 16.18 11.01
N GLY A 28 -1.66 16.65 10.15
CA GLY A 28 -0.40 17.27 10.53
C GLY A 28 0.65 16.33 11.12
N HIS A 29 0.41 15.01 11.13
CA HIS A 29 1.36 14.01 11.60
C HIS A 29 2.21 13.50 10.44
N PRO A 30 3.53 13.29 10.62
CA PRO A 30 4.33 12.55 9.64
C PRO A 30 3.72 11.16 9.42
N TYR A 31 3.57 10.75 8.16
CA TYR A 31 2.92 9.51 7.79
C TYR A 31 3.62 8.81 6.62
N GLU A 32 3.30 7.53 6.46
CA GLU A 32 3.59 6.72 5.28
C GLU A 32 2.46 5.73 5.02
N ILE A 33 2.30 5.30 3.77
CA ILE A 33 1.37 4.26 3.35
C ILE A 33 2.18 3.17 2.65
N LEU A 34 2.20 1.97 3.24
CA LEU A 34 2.92 0.82 2.72
C LEU A 34 1.92 -0.17 2.10
N ILE A 35 1.97 -0.33 0.78
CA ILE A 35 1.11 -1.25 0.04
C ILE A 35 1.88 -2.53 -0.24
N GLY A 36 1.35 -3.67 0.19
CA GLY A 36 1.91 -4.99 -0.09
C GLY A 36 1.00 -5.75 -1.03
N ASP A 37 1.34 -5.82 -2.31
CA ASP A 37 0.63 -6.59 -3.32
C ASP A 37 1.01 -8.07 -3.28
N ASP A 38 0.03 -8.92 -3.01
CA ASP A 38 0.21 -10.37 -2.75
C ASP A 38 -0.17 -11.23 -3.98
N GLY A 39 0.48 -10.93 -5.11
CA GLY A 39 0.29 -11.63 -6.37
C GLY A 39 -1.01 -11.24 -7.06
N SER A 40 -1.24 -9.94 -7.26
CA SER A 40 -2.34 -9.47 -8.09
C SER A 40 -2.11 -9.73 -9.58
N ASP A 41 -3.20 -9.74 -10.34
CA ASP A 41 -3.16 -9.76 -11.79
C ASP A 41 -2.51 -8.47 -12.33
N PRO A 42 -1.87 -8.51 -13.51
CA PRO A 42 -1.08 -7.38 -14.02
C PRO A 42 -1.84 -6.05 -14.10
N GLU A 43 -3.13 -6.08 -14.41
CA GLU A 43 -3.99 -4.88 -14.45
C GLU A 43 -4.06 -4.18 -13.09
N HIS A 44 -4.35 -4.95 -12.03
CA HIS A 44 -4.43 -4.42 -10.67
C HIS A 44 -3.06 -4.00 -10.14
N SER A 45 -2.03 -4.80 -10.36
CA SER A 45 -0.67 -4.48 -9.91
C SER A 45 -0.15 -3.20 -10.59
N ALA A 46 -0.33 -3.07 -11.91
CA ALA A 46 0.12 -1.88 -12.64
C ALA A 46 -0.65 -0.63 -12.23
N SER A 47 -1.98 -0.74 -12.06
CA SER A 47 -2.79 0.40 -11.61
C SER A 47 -2.44 0.82 -10.17
N ASN A 48 -2.20 -0.12 -9.26
CA ASN A 48 -1.88 0.20 -7.87
C ASN A 48 -0.44 0.71 -7.71
N GLN A 49 0.50 0.25 -8.53
CA GLN A 49 1.88 0.74 -8.52
C GLN A 49 1.97 2.23 -8.87
N GLN A 50 1.06 2.75 -9.70
CA GLN A 50 1.01 4.19 -10.02
C GLN A 50 0.77 5.07 -8.79
N LEU A 51 0.26 4.52 -7.68
CA LEU A 51 0.01 5.25 -6.45
C LEU A 51 1.31 5.67 -5.73
N GLU A 52 2.47 5.09 -6.07
CA GLU A 52 3.78 5.59 -5.59
C GLU A 52 4.09 7.02 -6.03
N ALA A 53 3.34 7.57 -7.01
CA ALA A 53 3.43 8.99 -7.36
C ALA A 53 2.89 9.92 -6.25
N ILE A 54 2.12 9.39 -5.29
CA ILE A 54 1.61 10.14 -4.13
C ILE A 54 2.71 10.17 -3.06
N PRO A 55 3.08 11.36 -2.54
CA PRO A 55 4.09 11.47 -1.49
C PRO A 55 3.81 10.59 -0.27
N GLY A 56 4.82 9.84 0.19
CA GLY A 56 4.70 8.96 1.35
C GLY A 56 4.02 7.61 1.06
N VAL A 57 3.68 7.30 -0.19
CA VAL A 57 3.19 5.98 -0.60
C VAL A 57 4.34 5.13 -1.13
N HIS A 58 4.41 3.88 -0.68
CA HIS A 58 5.39 2.88 -1.10
C HIS A 58 4.68 1.59 -1.53
N PHE A 59 5.10 1.00 -2.64
CA PHE A 59 4.48 -0.20 -3.20
C PHE A 59 5.47 -1.36 -3.26
N PHE A 60 5.08 -2.50 -2.69
CA PHE A 60 5.84 -3.74 -2.73
C PHE A 60 5.02 -4.80 -3.46
N CYS A 61 5.62 -5.44 -4.47
CA CYS A 61 4.98 -6.55 -5.19
C CYS A 61 5.65 -7.88 -4.84
N HIS A 62 4.84 -8.88 -4.50
CA HIS A 62 5.31 -10.23 -4.22
C HIS A 62 4.82 -11.21 -5.28
N ASN A 63 5.77 -11.70 -6.07
CA ASN A 63 5.56 -12.79 -7.01
C ASN A 63 6.71 -13.81 -6.86
N PRO A 64 6.45 -15.02 -6.30
CA PRO A 64 5.14 -15.56 -5.92
C PRO A 64 4.52 -14.89 -4.67
N ALA A 65 3.20 -15.02 -4.50
CA ALA A 65 2.47 -14.52 -3.35
C ALA A 65 2.99 -15.10 -2.02
N LEU A 66 3.11 -14.27 -1.00
CA LEU A 66 3.50 -14.62 0.37
C LEU A 66 2.32 -15.19 1.18
N GLY A 67 1.10 -14.75 0.88
CA GLY A 67 -0.10 -15.03 1.66
C GLY A 67 -0.38 -13.99 2.75
N ARG A 68 -1.65 -13.92 3.18
CA ARG A 68 -2.23 -12.84 4.01
C ARG A 68 -1.41 -12.48 5.27
N SER A 69 -1.02 -13.48 6.06
CA SER A 69 -0.29 -13.24 7.31
C SER A 69 1.17 -12.86 7.07
N ALA A 70 1.82 -13.51 6.11
CA ALA A 70 3.22 -13.21 5.77
C ALA A 70 3.35 -11.80 5.16
N ASN A 71 2.42 -11.40 4.30
CA ASN A 71 2.38 -10.05 3.74
C ASN A 71 2.19 -8.97 4.83
N ARG A 72 1.24 -9.15 5.75
CA ARG A 72 1.09 -8.23 6.90
C ARG A 72 2.35 -8.15 7.77
N ASN A 73 2.98 -9.29 8.05
CA ASN A 73 4.21 -9.34 8.84
C ASN A 73 5.39 -8.70 8.09
N PHE A 74 5.42 -8.83 6.76
CA PHE A 74 6.40 -8.15 5.92
C PHE A 74 6.22 -6.63 6.02
N LEU A 75 5.01 -6.12 5.80
CA LEU A 75 4.72 -4.68 5.91
C LEU A 75 5.03 -4.12 7.30
N ALA A 76 4.70 -4.86 8.36
CA ALA A 76 4.99 -4.47 9.74
C ALA A 76 6.49 -4.44 10.09
N ARG A 77 7.36 -5.06 9.26
CA ARG A 77 8.83 -4.96 9.39
C ARG A 77 9.42 -3.83 8.55
N GLN A 78 8.66 -3.30 7.58
CA GLN A 78 9.07 -2.16 6.75
C GLN A 78 8.75 -0.82 7.43
N ALA A 79 7.66 -0.76 8.19
CA ALA A 79 7.29 0.37 9.05
C ALA A 79 8.15 0.43 10.32
#